data_AF-A0A927LXM2-F1
#
_entry.id   AF-A0A927LXM2-F1
#
_cell.length_a   1.000
_cell.length_b   1.000
_cell.length_c   1.000
_cell.angle_alpha   90.00
_cell.angle_beta   90.00
_cell.angle_gamma   90.00
#
_symmetry.space_group_name_H-M   'P 1'
#
loop_
_entity.id
_entity.type
_entity.pdbx_description
1 polymer ?
#
loop_
_entity_poly.entity_id
_entity_poly.type
_entity_poly.pdbx_seq_one_letter_code
_entity_poly.pdbx_strand_id
1 'polypeptide(L)'
;MEKRLTRTDYLFVLIFIFMLVLALGTFFLGVKLGQERSAAKYEGQISRQQDAAKAYSAYHQQYLVSFYHTIYQPYREFQTSWFDKLDVLEVNRSADASLLLKDLSKLAKDKYDEIIDKSMPESSPLLQEGQQNYAKSLKLFSEALSSLQSRANSMPAAELLKDMDSNAYLIEAKNFALAAQKNYYDSIVKWQQSASASIQTADAGKPLTIQEWNSLPLNVKNVYISGVLVNTKLYKPFTPQDLCIRIDEMIATGQASKYNLTQIQPVIEVLLATDAVRSGDFIRNKSRWYPNETLPQIPFFTGQN
;
A
#
# COMPACT_ATOMS: atom_id res chain seq x y z
N MET A 1 46.55 36.04 60.33
CA MET A 1 47.67 35.75 59.44
C MET A 1 47.12 35.64 58.02
N GLU A 2 46.94 36.78 57.35
CA GLU A 2 46.45 36.81 55.97
C GLU A 2 47.62 36.56 55.02
N LYS A 3 47.67 35.37 54.42
CA LYS A 3 48.63 35.06 53.34
C LYS A 3 48.21 35.85 52.10
N ARG A 4 48.80 37.04 51.91
CA ARG A 4 48.69 37.79 50.66
C ARG A 4 49.33 36.97 49.53
N LEU A 5 48.62 36.82 48.42
CA LEU A 5 49.12 36.09 47.24
C LEU A 5 50.42 36.72 46.76
N THR A 6 51.39 35.87 46.41
CA THR A 6 52.67 36.34 45.86
C THR A 6 52.48 36.80 44.43
N ARG A 7 53.35 37.68 43.93
CA ARG A 7 53.26 38.22 42.54
C ARG A 7 53.17 37.13 41.48
N THR A 8 53.79 35.97 41.74
CA THR A 8 53.75 34.78 40.88
C THR A 8 52.37 34.13 40.84
N ASP A 9 51.63 34.14 41.96
CA ASP A 9 50.27 33.58 42.02
C ASP A 9 49.28 34.42 41.23
N TYR A 10 49.41 35.75 41.27
CA TYR A 10 48.61 36.66 40.43
C TYR A 10 48.86 36.42 38.94
N LEU A 11 50.12 36.18 38.54
CA LEU A 11 50.47 35.86 37.15
C LEU A 11 49.85 34.52 36.72
N PHE A 12 49.86 33.50 37.59
CA PHE A 12 49.26 32.20 37.31
C PHE A 12 47.74 32.29 37.15
N VAL A 13 47.06 33.03 38.03
CA VAL A 13 45.61 33.26 37.93
C VAL A 13 45.27 34.01 36.64
N LEU A 14 46.07 35.00 36.24
CA LEU A 14 45.83 35.78 35.02
C LEU A 14 45.99 34.91 33.76
N ILE A 15 47.02 34.06 33.71
CA ILE A 15 47.22 33.10 32.61
C ILE A 15 46.09 32.07 32.57
N PHE A 16 45.63 31.60 33.74
CA PHE A 16 44.54 30.63 33.82
C PHE A 16 43.22 31.23 33.32
N ILE A 17 42.88 32.46 33.72
CA ILE A 17 41.71 33.18 33.22
C ILE A 17 41.83 33.41 31.72
N PHE A 18 43.02 33.80 31.23
CA PHE A 18 43.25 34.01 29.80
C PHE A 18 43.07 32.73 28.98
N MET A 19 43.60 31.60 29.44
CA MET A 19 43.37 30.29 28.81
C MET A 19 41.89 29.90 28.82
N LEU A 20 41.16 30.18 29.90
CA LEU A 20 39.73 29.88 30.01
C LEU A 20 38.92 30.67 28.96
N VAL A 21 39.22 31.95 28.78
CA VAL A 21 38.56 32.81 27.78
C VAL A 21 38.85 32.33 26.36
N LEU A 22 40.09 31.94 26.06
CA LEU A 22 40.43 31.37 24.75
C LEU A 22 39.74 30.02 24.50
N ALA A 23 39.69 29.15 25.50
CA ALA A 23 39.00 27.86 25.40
C ALA A 23 37.50 28.06 25.12
N LEU A 24 36.84 28.98 25.82
CA LEU A 24 35.43 29.31 25.57
C LEU A 24 35.23 29.92 24.17
N GLY A 25 36.10 30.83 23.74
CA GLY A 25 36.02 31.43 22.41
C GLY A 25 36.13 30.40 21.28
N THR A 26 37.11 29.49 21.37
CA THR A 26 37.28 28.40 20.40
C THR A 26 36.14 27.39 20.44
N PHE A 27 35.60 27.09 21.63
CA PHE A 27 34.45 26.22 21.80
C PHE A 27 33.20 26.78 21.10
N PHE A 28 32.84 28.03 21.35
CA PHE A 28 31.67 28.64 20.71
C PHE A 28 31.83 28.78 19.19
N LEU A 29 33.04 29.09 18.72
CA LEU A 29 33.33 29.14 17.29
C LEU A 29 33.23 27.75 16.65
N GLY A 30 33.71 26.71 17.32
CA GLY A 30 33.56 25.31 16.91
C GLY A 30 32.10 24.85 16.84
N VAL A 31 31.28 25.23 17.83
CA VAL A 31 29.83 24.92 17.84
C VAL A 31 29.12 25.62 16.67
N LYS A 32 29.38 26.90 16.44
CA LYS A 32 28.78 27.65 15.33
C LYS A 32 29.16 27.07 13.97
N LEU A 33 30.44 26.75 13.76
CA LEU A 33 30.92 26.15 12.51
C LEU A 33 30.36 24.72 12.30
N GLY A 34 30.17 23.98 13.40
CA GLY A 34 29.52 22.66 13.40
C GLY A 34 28.03 22.75 13.02
N GLN A 35 27.32 23.72 13.56
CA GLN A 35 25.91 23.99 13.22
C GLN A 35 25.75 24.42 11.76
N GLU A 36 26.58 25.35 11.27
CA GLU A 36 26.56 25.81 9.88
C GLU A 36 26.89 24.68 8.90
N ARG A 37 27.92 23.87 9.18
CA ARG A 37 28.27 22.71 8.33
C ARG A 37 27.20 21.63 8.39
N SER A 38 26.58 21.41 9.54
CA SER A 38 25.46 20.46 9.67
C SER A 38 24.28 20.92 8.84
N ALA A 39 23.82 22.17 9.02
CA ALA A 39 22.73 22.78 8.26
C ALA A 39 22.99 22.74 6.75
N ALA A 40 24.18 23.13 6.30
CA ALA A 40 24.55 23.08 4.88
C ALA A 40 24.58 21.63 4.32
N LYS A 41 24.96 20.63 5.14
CA LYS A 41 24.91 19.22 4.73
C LYS A 41 23.47 18.72 4.61
N TYR A 42 22.59 19.13 5.52
CA TYR A 42 21.17 18.81 5.49
C TYR A 42 20.46 19.50 4.31
N GLU A 43 20.68 20.80 4.10
CA GLU A 43 20.16 21.54 2.94
C GLU A 43 20.69 20.95 1.62
N GLY A 44 21.97 20.59 1.56
CA GLY A 44 22.56 19.93 0.39
C GLY A 44 22.04 18.52 0.14
N GLN A 45 21.57 17.80 1.16
CA GLN A 45 20.91 16.50 1.02
C GLN A 45 19.45 16.64 0.59
N ILE A 46 18.73 17.64 1.13
CA ILE A 46 17.35 17.97 0.72
C ILE A 46 17.33 18.44 -0.73
N SER A 47 18.23 19.34 -1.13
CA SER A 47 18.37 19.78 -2.52
C SER A 47 18.68 18.60 -3.45
N ARG A 48 19.60 17.70 -3.07
CA ARG A 48 19.90 16.51 -3.88
C ARG A 48 18.74 15.53 -3.96
N GLN A 49 17.95 15.37 -2.89
CA GLN A 49 16.71 14.57 -2.95
C GLN A 49 15.67 15.23 -3.85
N GLN A 50 15.50 16.55 -3.80
CA GLN A 50 14.61 17.30 -4.67
C GLN A 50 15.06 17.25 -6.14
N ASP A 51 16.36 17.32 -6.40
CA ASP A 51 16.91 17.23 -7.76
C ASP A 51 16.88 15.80 -8.31
N ALA A 52 17.04 14.78 -7.45
CA ALA A 52 16.79 13.38 -7.82
C ALA A 52 15.29 13.13 -8.08
N ALA A 53 14.39 13.72 -7.29
CA ALA A 53 12.94 13.66 -7.51
C ALA A 53 12.52 14.35 -8.82
N LYS A 54 13.29 15.33 -9.31
CA LYS A 54 13.12 15.93 -10.65
C LYS A 54 13.70 15.08 -11.79
N ALA A 55 14.69 14.24 -11.51
CA ALA A 55 15.32 13.37 -12.51
C ALA A 55 14.52 12.09 -12.79
N TYR A 56 13.73 11.61 -11.82
CA TYR A 56 12.86 10.45 -11.96
C TYR A 56 11.46 10.86 -12.39
N SER A 57 10.85 10.11 -13.33
CA SER A 57 9.44 10.32 -13.67
C SER A 57 8.55 10.10 -12.43
N ALA A 58 7.40 10.77 -12.41
CA ALA A 58 6.41 10.74 -11.33
C ALA A 58 6.08 9.34 -10.78
N TYR A 59 6.30 8.27 -11.55
CA TYR A 59 5.99 6.89 -11.16
C TYR A 59 7.15 5.94 -11.48
N HIS A 60 8.38 6.36 -11.19
CA HIS A 60 9.58 5.55 -11.45
C HIS A 60 9.50 4.14 -10.83
N GLN A 61 10.16 3.16 -11.48
CA GLN A 61 10.14 1.74 -11.10
C GLN A 61 10.44 1.50 -9.61
N GLN A 62 11.40 2.23 -9.05
CA GLN A 62 11.79 2.10 -7.64
C GLN A 62 10.66 2.52 -6.70
N TYR A 63 9.85 3.52 -7.06
CA TYR A 63 8.74 3.98 -6.24
C TYR A 63 7.62 2.94 -6.20
N LEU A 64 7.34 2.28 -7.34
CA LEU A 64 6.36 1.19 -7.39
C LEU A 64 6.78 -0.03 -6.55
N VAL A 65 8.07 -0.36 -6.56
CA VAL A 65 8.63 -1.48 -5.78
C VAL A 65 8.69 -1.13 -4.30
N SER A 66 9.09 0.10 -3.97
CA SER A 66 9.07 0.59 -2.59
C SER A 66 7.66 0.55 -2.04
N PHE A 67 6.67 1.07 -2.78
CA PHE A 67 5.26 1.01 -2.38
C PHE A 67 4.79 -0.44 -2.18
N TYR A 68 5.21 -1.36 -3.06
CA TYR A 68 4.87 -2.78 -2.92
C TYR A 68 5.27 -3.31 -1.53
N HIS A 69 6.55 -3.21 -1.18
CA HIS A 69 7.05 -3.83 0.04
C HIS A 69 6.67 -3.07 1.31
N THR A 70 6.58 -1.75 1.23
CA THR A 70 6.38 -0.92 2.44
C THR A 70 4.92 -0.66 2.76
N ILE A 71 4.02 -0.70 1.78
CA ILE A 71 2.60 -0.35 1.96
C ILE A 71 1.70 -1.52 1.54
N TYR A 72 1.80 -1.93 0.28
CA TYR A 72 0.85 -2.86 -0.32
C TYR A 72 0.94 -4.26 0.31
N GLN A 73 2.15 -4.81 0.45
CA GLN A 73 2.37 -6.14 1.01
C GLN A 73 1.89 -6.23 2.48
N PRO A 74 2.26 -5.31 3.40
CA PRO A 74 1.71 -5.28 4.77
C PRO A 74 0.18 -5.23 4.79
N TYR A 75 -0.44 -4.44 3.91
CA TYR A 75 -1.89 -4.41 3.79
C TYR A 75 -2.46 -5.75 3.30
N ARG A 76 -1.82 -6.39 2.31
CA ARG A 76 -2.24 -7.69 1.78
C ARG A 76 -2.16 -8.79 2.83
N GLU A 77 -1.17 -8.75 3.72
CA GLU A 77 -1.08 -9.68 4.87
C GLU A 77 -2.31 -9.56 5.78
N PHE A 78 -2.74 -8.33 6.09
CA PHE A 78 -3.99 -8.10 6.81
C PHE A 78 -5.21 -8.61 6.02
N GLN A 79 -5.33 -8.27 4.74
CA GLN A 79 -6.47 -8.67 3.91
C GLN A 79 -6.60 -10.20 3.81
N THR A 80 -5.49 -10.91 3.64
CA THR A 80 -5.50 -12.39 3.65
C THR A 80 -5.98 -12.90 5.00
N SER A 81 -5.41 -12.43 6.10
CA SER A 81 -5.87 -12.84 7.44
C SER A 81 -7.33 -12.50 7.68
N TRP A 82 -7.84 -11.36 7.18
CA TRP A 82 -9.25 -10.99 7.28
C TRP A 82 -10.14 -12.08 6.69
N PHE A 83 -9.90 -12.46 5.44
CA PHE A 83 -10.72 -13.48 4.77
C PHE A 83 -10.54 -14.88 5.39
N ASP A 84 -9.32 -15.27 5.77
CA ASP A 84 -9.08 -16.55 6.43
C ASP A 84 -9.85 -16.68 7.75
N LYS A 85 -9.92 -15.60 8.53
CA LYS A 85 -10.62 -15.60 9.82
C LYS A 85 -12.13 -15.55 9.65
N LEU A 86 -12.64 -14.88 8.60
CA LEU A 86 -14.07 -14.94 8.25
C LEU A 86 -14.49 -16.35 7.84
N ASP A 87 -13.67 -17.04 7.03
CA ASP A 87 -13.94 -18.43 6.64
C ASP A 87 -13.98 -19.36 7.88
N VAL A 88 -13.05 -19.18 8.83
CA VAL A 88 -13.08 -19.91 10.10
C VAL A 88 -14.37 -19.63 10.89
N LEU A 89 -14.84 -18.38 10.95
CA LEU A 89 -16.10 -18.03 11.61
C LEU A 89 -17.32 -18.67 10.93
N GLU A 90 -17.31 -18.75 9.61
CA GLU A 90 -18.40 -19.31 8.82
C GLU A 90 -18.49 -20.84 8.97
N VAL A 91 -17.33 -21.52 8.95
CA VAL A 91 -17.27 -23.00 8.94
C VAL A 91 -17.23 -23.59 10.36
N ASN A 92 -16.55 -22.96 11.31
CA ASN A 92 -16.34 -23.51 12.66
C ASN A 92 -17.27 -22.87 13.70
N ARG A 93 -18.37 -23.57 14.00
CA ARG A 93 -19.38 -23.15 15.00
C ARG A 93 -18.87 -23.04 16.44
N SER A 94 -17.69 -23.60 16.74
CA SER A 94 -17.07 -23.57 18.07
C SER A 94 -15.87 -22.62 18.14
N ALA A 95 -15.61 -21.84 17.08
CA ALA A 95 -14.54 -20.86 17.08
C ALA A 95 -14.80 -19.76 18.14
N ASP A 96 -13.73 -19.33 18.82
CA ASP A 96 -13.78 -18.17 19.71
C ASP A 96 -13.78 -16.89 18.87
N ALA A 97 -14.98 -16.41 18.54
CA ALA A 97 -15.16 -15.24 17.69
C ALA A 97 -14.53 -13.98 18.30
N SER A 98 -14.62 -13.80 19.62
CA SER A 98 -14.00 -12.68 20.32
C SER A 98 -12.48 -12.69 20.14
N LEU A 99 -11.84 -13.86 20.26
CA LEU A 99 -10.40 -13.99 20.03
C LEU A 99 -10.03 -13.70 18.57
N LEU A 100 -10.78 -14.24 17.59
CA LEU A 100 -10.51 -13.98 16.17
C LEU A 100 -10.63 -12.49 15.83
N LEU A 101 -11.66 -11.80 16.34
CA LEU A 101 -11.81 -10.36 16.12
C LEU A 101 -10.74 -9.54 16.83
N LYS A 102 -10.31 -9.95 18.02
CA LYS A 102 -9.19 -9.32 18.75
C LYS A 102 -7.90 -9.42 17.95
N ASP A 103 -7.59 -10.60 17.44
CA ASP A 103 -6.38 -10.84 16.64
C ASP A 103 -6.40 -10.02 15.34
N LEU A 104 -7.54 -9.96 14.65
CA LEU A 104 -7.70 -9.13 13.45
C LEU A 104 -7.59 -7.63 13.77
N SER A 105 -8.22 -7.17 14.86
CA SER A 105 -8.15 -5.76 15.28
C SER A 105 -6.72 -5.34 15.57
N LYS A 106 -5.98 -6.21 16.27
CA LYS A 106 -4.57 -6.01 16.56
C LYS A 106 -3.73 -6.01 15.29
N LEU A 107 -3.91 -7.00 14.40
CA LEU A 107 -3.18 -7.05 13.14
C LEU A 107 -3.43 -5.80 12.29
N ALA A 108 -4.69 -5.32 12.22
CA ALA A 108 -5.02 -4.09 11.53
C ALA A 108 -4.27 -2.88 12.13
N LYS A 109 -4.19 -2.79 13.46
CA LYS A 109 -3.45 -1.72 14.15
C LYS A 109 -1.94 -1.80 13.88
N ASP A 110 -1.36 -2.99 14.01
CA ASP A 110 0.06 -3.22 13.80
C ASP A 110 0.45 -2.85 12.36
N LYS A 111 -0.36 -3.23 11.37
CA LYS A 111 -0.14 -2.86 9.96
C LYS A 111 -0.40 -1.38 9.69
N TYR A 112 -1.35 -0.75 10.38
CA TYR A 112 -1.54 0.70 10.30
C TYR A 112 -0.28 1.45 10.77
N ASP A 113 0.25 1.08 11.94
CA ASP A 113 1.47 1.68 12.49
C ASP A 113 2.69 1.42 11.61
N GLU A 114 2.73 0.26 10.95
CA GLU A 114 3.79 -0.08 9.99
C GLU A 114 3.78 0.86 8.76
N ILE A 115 2.61 1.28 8.26
CA ILE A 115 2.49 2.00 6.98
C ILE A 115 2.27 3.51 7.10
N ILE A 116 1.73 4.02 8.22
CA ILE A 116 1.27 5.42 8.31
C ILE A 116 2.41 6.43 8.20
N ASP A 117 3.57 6.12 8.79
CA ASP A 117 4.75 7.01 8.82
C ASP A 117 5.66 6.83 7.59
N LYS A 118 5.27 5.96 6.65
CA LYS A 118 6.03 5.74 5.42
C LYS A 118 5.72 6.86 4.42
N SER A 119 6.74 7.63 4.07
CA SER A 119 6.63 8.70 3.08
C SER A 119 6.73 8.17 1.65
N MET A 120 5.81 8.59 0.78
CA MET A 120 5.93 8.44 -0.68
C MET A 120 6.36 9.77 -1.32
N PRO A 121 7.14 9.75 -2.42
CA PRO A 121 7.59 10.97 -3.10
C PRO A 121 6.41 11.86 -3.53
N GLU A 122 6.55 13.18 -3.39
CA GLU A 122 5.55 14.18 -3.84
C GLU A 122 5.29 14.11 -5.35
N SER A 123 6.27 13.65 -6.12
CA SER A 123 6.11 13.39 -7.54
C SER A 123 5.09 12.28 -7.85
N SER A 124 4.68 11.48 -6.86
CA SER A 124 3.85 10.28 -7.02
C SER A 124 2.52 10.39 -6.26
N PRO A 125 1.61 11.32 -6.62
CA PRO A 125 0.39 11.58 -5.84
C PRO A 125 -0.52 10.35 -5.71
N LEU A 126 -0.65 9.50 -6.74
CA LEU A 126 -1.44 8.26 -6.62
C LEU A 126 -0.87 7.31 -5.55
N LEU A 127 0.46 7.23 -5.40
CA LEU A 127 1.07 6.40 -4.36
C LEU A 127 0.85 7.01 -2.96
N GLN A 128 0.91 8.33 -2.82
CA GLN A 128 0.60 9.01 -1.56
C GLN A 128 -0.87 8.78 -1.16
N GLU A 129 -1.80 9.00 -2.08
CA GLU A 129 -3.23 8.74 -1.83
C GLU A 129 -3.50 7.27 -1.54
N GLY A 130 -2.83 6.36 -2.26
CA GLY A 130 -2.91 4.91 -2.01
C GLY A 130 -2.48 4.54 -0.59
N GLN A 131 -1.36 5.08 -0.12
CA GLN A 131 -0.89 4.88 1.25
C GLN A 131 -1.88 5.41 2.30
N GLN A 132 -2.37 6.64 2.12
CA GLN A 132 -3.35 7.23 3.03
C GLN A 132 -4.65 6.42 3.08
N ASN A 133 -5.14 5.95 1.93
CA ASN A 133 -6.36 5.15 1.84
C ASN A 133 -6.16 3.77 2.51
N TYR A 134 -5.03 3.10 2.33
CA TYR A 134 -4.74 1.86 3.08
C TYR A 134 -4.65 2.12 4.59
N ALA A 135 -4.03 3.21 5.01
CA ALA A 135 -3.94 3.55 6.43
C ALA A 135 -5.34 3.84 7.03
N LYS A 136 -6.18 4.61 6.34
CA LYS A 136 -7.59 4.83 6.74
C LYS A 136 -8.36 3.52 6.84
N SER A 137 -8.19 2.64 5.85
CA SER A 137 -8.81 1.30 5.85
C SER A 137 -8.44 0.51 7.10
N LEU A 138 -7.14 0.34 7.38
CA LEU A 138 -6.65 -0.41 8.53
C LEU A 138 -7.11 0.19 9.86
N LYS A 139 -7.10 1.52 9.98
CA LYS A 139 -7.60 2.21 11.17
C LYS A 139 -9.08 1.89 11.43
N LEU A 140 -9.93 2.01 10.41
CA LEU A 140 -11.36 1.73 10.54
C LEU A 140 -11.64 0.25 10.82
N PHE A 141 -10.89 -0.67 10.19
CA PHE A 141 -10.95 -2.09 10.54
C PHE A 141 -10.61 -2.31 12.02
N SER A 142 -9.50 -1.74 12.50
CA SER A 142 -9.07 -1.90 13.88
C SER A 142 -10.13 -1.42 14.88
N GLU A 143 -10.66 -0.21 14.66
CA GLU A 143 -11.68 0.41 15.51
C GLU A 143 -12.99 -0.40 15.51
N ALA A 144 -13.49 -0.78 14.33
CA ALA A 144 -14.72 -1.54 14.21
C ALA A 144 -14.61 -2.94 14.84
N LEU A 145 -13.51 -3.65 14.59
CA LEU A 145 -13.29 -4.99 15.12
C LEU A 145 -13.12 -4.97 16.65
N SER A 146 -12.41 -3.98 17.19
CA SER A 146 -12.28 -3.80 18.65
C SER A 146 -13.64 -3.56 19.30
N SER A 147 -14.52 -2.79 18.65
CA SER A 147 -15.88 -2.54 19.12
C SER A 147 -16.74 -3.81 19.13
N LEU A 148 -16.64 -4.63 18.09
CA LEU A 148 -17.45 -5.86 17.94
C LEU A 148 -16.96 -7.00 18.85
N GLN A 149 -15.68 -7.01 19.20
CA GLN A 149 -15.02 -8.04 20.01
C GLN A 149 -15.76 -8.38 21.31
N SER A 150 -16.28 -7.38 22.02
CA SER A 150 -16.89 -7.54 23.36
C SER A 150 -18.18 -8.34 23.36
N ARG A 151 -18.91 -8.35 22.23
CA ARG A 151 -20.18 -9.06 22.06
C ARG A 151 -20.09 -10.25 21.11
N ALA A 152 -18.95 -10.46 20.47
CA ALA A 152 -18.77 -11.48 19.43
C ALA A 152 -19.17 -12.90 19.88
N ASN A 153 -18.79 -13.33 21.09
CA ASN A 153 -19.13 -14.66 21.61
C ASN A 153 -20.57 -14.76 22.15
N SER A 154 -21.29 -13.64 22.28
CA SER A 154 -22.69 -13.64 22.71
C SER A 154 -23.69 -13.77 21.56
N MET A 155 -23.20 -13.79 20.31
CA MET A 155 -24.00 -13.83 19.09
C MET A 155 -23.68 -15.10 18.29
N PRO A 156 -24.66 -15.73 17.61
CA PRO A 156 -24.38 -16.74 16.61
C PRO A 156 -23.48 -16.19 15.49
N ALA A 157 -22.57 -17.02 14.97
CA ALA A 157 -21.60 -16.60 13.95
C ALA A 157 -22.26 -15.95 12.71
N ALA A 158 -23.37 -16.49 12.22
CA ALA A 158 -24.10 -15.92 11.09
C ALA A 158 -24.67 -14.53 11.38
N GLU A 159 -25.09 -14.25 12.62
CA GLU A 159 -25.57 -12.94 13.03
C GLU A 159 -24.41 -11.95 13.18
N LEU A 160 -23.27 -12.41 13.73
CA LEU A 160 -22.05 -11.62 13.80
C LEU A 160 -21.55 -11.21 12.42
N LEU A 161 -21.50 -12.13 11.45
CA LEU A 161 -21.11 -11.84 10.07
C LEU A 161 -22.04 -10.81 9.43
N LYS A 162 -23.35 -10.93 9.65
CA LYS A 162 -24.35 -9.95 9.17
C LYS A 162 -24.15 -8.57 9.80
N ASP A 163 -23.87 -8.51 11.10
CA ASP A 163 -23.55 -7.26 11.81
C ASP A 163 -22.26 -6.64 11.26
N MET A 164 -21.23 -7.46 10.97
CA MET A 164 -19.99 -7.02 10.33
C MET A 164 -20.22 -6.46 8.91
N ASP A 165 -21.09 -7.09 8.12
CA ASP A 165 -21.40 -6.64 6.75
C ASP A 165 -22.22 -5.35 6.69
N SER A 166 -22.99 -5.06 7.74
CA SER A 166 -23.78 -3.83 7.86
C SER A 166 -23.08 -2.72 8.67
N ASN A 167 -21.93 -3.02 9.28
CA ASN A 167 -21.16 -2.06 10.05
C ASN A 167 -20.56 -0.96 9.16
N ALA A 168 -20.95 0.30 9.41
CA ALA A 168 -20.54 1.44 8.59
C ALA A 168 -19.02 1.63 8.52
N TYR A 169 -18.28 1.38 9.61
CA TYR A 169 -16.82 1.52 9.62
C TYR A 169 -16.15 0.42 8.79
N LEU A 170 -16.66 -0.82 8.85
CA LEU A 170 -16.15 -1.91 8.00
C LEU A 170 -16.47 -1.67 6.52
N ILE A 171 -17.65 -1.14 6.21
CA ILE A 171 -18.01 -0.76 4.83
C ILE A 171 -17.05 0.32 4.31
N GLU A 172 -16.83 1.39 5.06
CA GLU A 172 -15.90 2.45 4.66
C GLU A 172 -14.45 1.97 4.60
N ALA A 173 -14.04 1.08 5.52
CA ALA A 173 -12.71 0.47 5.49
C ALA A 173 -12.49 -0.32 4.19
N LYS A 174 -13.48 -1.11 3.75
CA LYS A 174 -13.46 -1.84 2.47
C LYS A 174 -13.41 -0.86 1.28
N ASN A 175 -14.17 0.24 1.32
CA ASN A 175 -14.16 1.26 0.27
C ASN A 175 -12.79 1.94 0.13
N PHE A 176 -12.16 2.34 1.23
CA PHE A 176 -10.81 2.91 1.22
C PHE A 176 -9.77 1.91 0.69
N ALA A 177 -9.91 0.63 1.03
CA ALA A 177 -9.02 -0.40 0.49
C ALA A 177 -9.10 -0.55 -1.03
N LEU A 178 -10.32 -0.53 -1.57
CA LEU A 178 -10.56 -0.59 -3.01
C LEU A 178 -10.02 0.65 -3.72
N ALA A 179 -10.22 1.84 -3.15
CA ALA A 179 -9.64 3.07 -3.66
C ALA A 179 -8.11 3.04 -3.65
N ALA A 180 -7.50 2.56 -2.57
CA ALA A 180 -6.05 2.40 -2.46
C ALA A 180 -5.50 1.42 -3.50
N GLN A 181 -6.19 0.29 -3.69
CA GLN A 181 -5.84 -0.69 -4.72
C GLN A 181 -5.87 -0.05 -6.10
N LYS A 182 -6.95 0.66 -6.44
CA LYS A 182 -7.08 1.38 -7.71
C LYS A 182 -5.94 2.38 -7.91
N ASN A 183 -5.64 3.19 -6.90
CA ASN A 183 -4.53 4.16 -6.96
C ASN A 183 -3.19 3.49 -7.29
N TYR A 184 -2.93 2.31 -6.72
CA TYR A 184 -1.71 1.58 -7.01
C TYR A 184 -1.67 1.04 -8.45
N TYR A 185 -2.76 0.46 -8.96
CA TYR A 185 -2.81 0.01 -10.36
C TYR A 185 -2.76 1.18 -11.36
N ASP A 186 -3.41 2.30 -11.05
CA ASP A 186 -3.32 3.52 -11.86
C ASP A 186 -1.86 4.00 -11.93
N SER A 187 -1.13 3.95 -10.82
CA SER A 187 0.30 4.31 -10.79
C SER A 187 1.16 3.41 -11.67
N ILE A 188 0.84 2.12 -11.76
CA ILE A 188 1.52 1.15 -12.62
C ILE A 188 1.29 1.48 -14.10
N VAL A 189 0.07 1.87 -14.48
CA VAL A 189 -0.20 2.33 -15.85
C VAL A 189 0.51 3.65 -16.13
N LYS A 190 0.59 4.58 -15.17
CA LYS A 190 1.36 5.83 -15.33
C LYS A 190 2.85 5.56 -15.54
N TRP A 191 3.41 4.58 -14.84
CA TRP A 191 4.77 4.11 -15.11
C TRP A 191 4.90 3.59 -16.54
N GLN A 192 3.97 2.75 -17.00
CA GLN A 192 4.02 2.20 -18.36
C GLN A 192 3.88 3.29 -19.43
N GLN A 193 3.02 4.29 -19.19
CA GLN A 193 2.86 5.47 -20.05
C GLN A 193 4.13 6.31 -20.14
N SER A 194 4.98 6.30 -19.12
CA SER A 194 6.29 6.98 -19.16
C SER A 194 7.30 6.29 -20.09
N ALA A 195 7.12 4.99 -20.37
CA ALA A 195 7.92 4.23 -21.33
C ALA A 195 7.29 4.20 -22.73
N SER A 196 5.96 4.29 -22.84
CA SER A 196 5.23 4.32 -24.11
C SER A 196 3.99 5.22 -24.03
N ALA A 197 4.04 6.36 -24.71
CA ALA A 197 2.99 7.38 -24.68
C ALA A 197 1.67 6.98 -25.37
N SER A 198 1.63 5.86 -26.10
CA SER A 198 0.46 5.44 -26.90
C SER A 198 -0.56 4.61 -26.12
N ILE A 199 -0.35 4.34 -24.82
CA ILE A 199 -1.22 3.47 -24.03
C ILE A 199 -2.46 4.23 -23.57
N GLN A 200 -3.59 3.89 -24.18
CA GLN A 200 -4.91 4.38 -23.77
C GLN A 200 -5.47 3.53 -22.63
N THR A 201 -6.12 4.19 -21.66
CA THR A 201 -6.80 3.52 -20.55
C THR A 201 -8.26 3.30 -20.88
N ALA A 202 -8.79 2.13 -20.51
CA ALA A 202 -10.23 1.87 -20.56
C ALA A 202 -10.94 2.46 -19.34
N ASP A 203 -12.13 3.01 -19.54
CA ASP A 203 -12.99 3.53 -18.48
C ASP A 203 -13.84 2.40 -17.88
N ALA A 204 -13.65 2.12 -16.59
CA ALA A 204 -14.39 1.09 -15.87
C ALA A 204 -15.90 1.37 -15.74
N GLY A 205 -16.35 2.60 -16.01
CA GLY A 205 -17.77 2.97 -16.10
C GLY A 205 -18.42 2.61 -17.44
N LYS A 206 -17.63 2.15 -18.43
CA LYS A 206 -18.11 1.80 -19.77
C LYS A 206 -18.01 0.30 -20.02
N PRO A 207 -19.03 -0.30 -20.67
CA PRO A 207 -18.94 -1.70 -21.07
C PRO A 207 -17.83 -1.86 -22.10
N LEU A 208 -16.99 -2.88 -21.91
CA LEU A 208 -16.00 -3.31 -22.90
C LEU A 208 -16.51 -4.56 -23.62
N THR A 209 -16.35 -4.59 -24.93
CA THR A 209 -16.47 -5.81 -25.72
C THR A 209 -15.27 -6.73 -25.49
N ILE A 210 -15.44 -8.03 -25.79
CA ILE A 210 -14.32 -8.99 -25.77
C ILE A 210 -13.19 -8.57 -26.73
N GLN A 211 -13.55 -8.00 -27.89
CA GLN A 211 -12.57 -7.53 -28.87
C GLN A 211 -11.74 -6.37 -28.32
N GLU A 212 -12.37 -5.37 -27.72
CA GLU A 212 -11.66 -4.24 -27.10
C GLU A 212 -10.76 -4.74 -25.97
N TRP A 213 -11.29 -5.60 -25.08
CA TRP A 213 -10.54 -6.20 -23.99
C TRP A 213 -9.26 -6.91 -24.45
N ASN A 214 -9.35 -7.71 -25.52
CA ASN A 214 -8.22 -8.45 -26.06
C ASN A 214 -7.11 -7.54 -26.64
N SER A 215 -7.43 -6.28 -26.97
CA SER A 215 -6.45 -5.32 -27.46
C SER A 215 -5.73 -4.56 -26.33
N LEU A 216 -6.21 -4.68 -25.08
CA LEU A 216 -5.62 -3.99 -23.94
C LEU A 216 -4.42 -4.76 -23.36
N PRO A 217 -3.31 -4.08 -23.01
CA PRO A 217 -2.23 -4.71 -22.26
C PRO A 217 -2.66 -5.03 -20.83
N LEU A 218 -2.00 -5.99 -20.20
CA LEU A 218 -2.35 -6.48 -18.85
C LEU A 218 -2.48 -5.36 -17.80
N ASN A 219 -1.58 -4.38 -17.77
CA ASN A 219 -1.68 -3.30 -16.77
C ASN A 219 -2.96 -2.46 -16.94
N VAL A 220 -3.42 -2.25 -18.17
CA VAL A 220 -4.67 -1.53 -18.44
C VAL A 220 -5.88 -2.40 -18.08
N LYS A 221 -5.83 -3.71 -18.35
CA LYS A 221 -6.84 -4.67 -17.86
C LYS A 221 -6.94 -4.64 -16.33
N ASN A 222 -5.80 -4.64 -15.62
CA ASN A 222 -5.77 -4.57 -14.16
C ASN A 222 -6.40 -3.27 -13.63
N VAL A 223 -6.11 -2.13 -14.28
CA VAL A 223 -6.75 -0.84 -13.94
C VAL A 223 -8.25 -0.89 -14.17
N TYR A 224 -8.71 -1.38 -15.32
CA TYR A 224 -10.14 -1.54 -15.60
C TYR A 224 -10.82 -2.37 -14.52
N ILE A 225 -10.26 -3.53 -14.18
CA ILE A 225 -10.80 -4.39 -13.12
C ILE A 225 -10.78 -3.71 -11.75
N SER A 226 -9.69 -3.04 -11.37
CA SER A 226 -9.67 -2.30 -10.10
C SER A 226 -10.76 -1.22 -10.05
N GLY A 227 -11.05 -0.56 -11.17
CA GLY A 227 -12.16 0.37 -11.31
C GLY A 227 -13.53 -0.31 -11.19
N VAL A 228 -13.72 -1.48 -11.80
CA VAL A 228 -14.95 -2.28 -11.64
C VAL A 228 -15.15 -2.65 -10.17
N LEU A 229 -14.11 -3.12 -9.47
CA LEU A 229 -14.19 -3.48 -8.05
C LEU A 229 -14.55 -2.28 -7.17
N VAL A 230 -14.02 -1.09 -7.46
CA VAL A 230 -14.43 0.16 -6.78
C VAL A 230 -15.90 0.48 -7.06
N ASN A 231 -16.32 0.49 -8.33
CA ASN A 231 -17.69 0.86 -8.74
C ASN A 231 -18.74 -0.09 -8.18
N THR A 232 -18.39 -1.36 -8.03
CA THR A 232 -19.26 -2.43 -7.51
C THR A 232 -19.08 -2.67 -6.01
N LYS A 233 -18.15 -1.95 -5.35
CA LYS A 233 -17.79 -2.11 -3.93
C LYS A 233 -17.41 -3.55 -3.55
N LEU A 234 -16.78 -4.28 -4.47
CA LEU A 234 -16.44 -5.68 -4.30
C LEU A 234 -15.08 -5.87 -3.64
N TYR A 235 -15.07 -5.88 -2.31
CA TYR A 235 -13.90 -6.26 -1.52
C TYR A 235 -13.81 -7.79 -1.41
N LYS A 236 -12.84 -8.39 -2.10
CA LYS A 236 -12.68 -9.85 -2.27
C LYS A 236 -11.24 -10.31 -1.97
N PRO A 237 -11.01 -11.62 -1.71
CA PRO A 237 -9.67 -12.13 -1.35
C PRO A 237 -8.66 -12.17 -2.51
N PHE A 238 -9.14 -12.04 -3.75
CA PHE A 238 -8.30 -12.03 -4.94
C PHE A 238 -7.80 -10.61 -5.29
N THR A 239 -6.86 -10.53 -6.23
CA THR A 239 -6.35 -9.28 -6.79
C THR A 239 -6.96 -9.00 -8.17
N PRO A 240 -6.92 -7.75 -8.68
CA PRO A 240 -7.34 -7.44 -10.04
C PRO A 240 -6.73 -8.36 -11.11
N GLN A 241 -5.45 -8.69 -10.98
CA GLN A 241 -4.79 -9.59 -11.93
C GLN A 241 -5.29 -11.05 -11.86
N ASP A 242 -5.75 -11.52 -10.69
CA ASP A 242 -6.37 -12.84 -10.57
C ASP A 242 -7.72 -12.87 -11.32
N LEU A 243 -8.50 -11.80 -11.28
CA LEU A 243 -9.73 -11.71 -12.05
C LEU A 243 -9.42 -11.54 -13.56
N CYS A 244 -8.44 -10.72 -13.94
CA CYS A 244 -8.01 -10.57 -15.33
C CYS A 244 -7.67 -11.90 -16.00
N ILE A 245 -6.86 -12.74 -15.33
CA ILE A 245 -6.41 -14.00 -15.92
C ILE A 245 -7.57 -14.98 -16.12
N ARG A 246 -8.56 -14.97 -15.21
CA ARG A 246 -9.75 -15.83 -15.31
C ARG A 246 -10.72 -15.37 -16.39
N ILE A 247 -10.82 -14.05 -16.63
CA ILE A 247 -11.53 -13.49 -17.78
C ILE A 247 -10.86 -13.94 -19.08
N ASP A 248 -9.53 -13.75 -19.19
CA ASP A 248 -8.77 -14.16 -20.38
C ASP A 248 -8.89 -15.67 -20.64
N GLU A 249 -8.82 -16.49 -19.59
CA GLU A 249 -9.00 -17.94 -19.69
C GLU A 249 -10.42 -18.34 -20.14
N MET A 250 -11.47 -17.71 -19.59
CA MET A 250 -12.85 -18.00 -19.98
C MET A 250 -13.13 -17.62 -21.44
N ILE A 251 -12.52 -16.53 -21.93
CA ILE A 251 -12.58 -16.10 -23.33
C ILE A 251 -11.83 -17.10 -24.21
N ALA A 252 -10.57 -17.41 -23.87
CA ALA A 252 -9.69 -18.25 -24.69
C ALA A 252 -10.12 -19.72 -24.76
N THR A 253 -10.77 -20.24 -23.72
CA THR A 253 -11.33 -21.60 -23.70
C THR A 253 -12.70 -21.72 -24.41
N GLY A 254 -13.23 -20.61 -24.95
CA GLY A 254 -14.50 -20.57 -25.67
C GLY A 254 -15.74 -20.62 -24.77
N GLN A 255 -15.57 -20.60 -23.44
CA GLN A 255 -16.70 -20.61 -22.50
C GLN A 255 -17.53 -19.34 -22.62
N ALA A 256 -16.91 -18.18 -22.78
CA ALA A 256 -17.63 -16.91 -23.00
C ALA A 256 -18.56 -17.01 -24.22
N SER A 257 -18.07 -17.56 -25.33
CA SER A 257 -18.88 -17.78 -26.55
C SER A 257 -20.00 -18.80 -26.33
N LYS A 258 -19.74 -19.89 -25.61
CA LYS A 258 -20.76 -20.91 -25.28
C LYS A 258 -21.94 -20.34 -24.49
N TYR A 259 -21.68 -19.35 -23.63
CA TYR A 259 -22.70 -18.65 -22.86
C TYR A 259 -23.25 -17.38 -23.57
N ASN A 260 -22.87 -17.14 -24.84
CA ASN A 260 -23.24 -15.94 -25.61
C ASN A 260 -22.85 -14.62 -24.93
N LEU A 261 -21.76 -14.62 -24.17
CA LEU A 261 -21.23 -13.41 -23.53
C LEU A 261 -20.37 -12.64 -24.55
N THR A 262 -20.76 -11.40 -24.85
CA THR A 262 -20.07 -10.55 -25.84
C THR A 262 -19.34 -9.36 -25.19
N GLN A 263 -19.62 -9.11 -23.92
CA GLN A 263 -19.07 -8.02 -23.12
C GLN A 263 -18.35 -8.57 -21.88
N ILE A 264 -17.41 -7.80 -21.35
CA ILE A 264 -16.60 -8.18 -20.19
C ILE A 264 -17.41 -8.17 -18.90
N GLN A 265 -18.35 -7.24 -18.74
CA GLN A 265 -19.13 -7.13 -17.51
C GLN A 265 -19.93 -8.42 -17.21
N PRO A 266 -20.69 -9.01 -18.15
CA PRO A 266 -21.31 -10.33 -17.96
C PRO A 266 -20.32 -11.47 -17.67
N VAL A 267 -19.11 -11.43 -18.25
CA VAL A 267 -18.06 -12.43 -17.97
C VAL A 267 -17.61 -12.32 -16.51
N ILE A 268 -17.38 -11.10 -16.02
CA ILE A 268 -17.05 -10.85 -14.61
C ILE A 268 -18.17 -11.36 -13.70
N GLU A 269 -19.42 -11.04 -14.01
CA GLU A 269 -20.57 -11.47 -13.21
C GLU A 269 -20.68 -12.99 -13.10
N VAL A 270 -20.50 -13.72 -14.21
CA VAL A 270 -20.49 -15.20 -14.19
C VAL A 270 -19.35 -15.73 -13.33
N LEU A 271 -18.13 -15.20 -13.50
CA LEU A 271 -16.97 -15.63 -12.73
C LEU A 271 -17.13 -15.38 -11.22
N LEU A 272 -17.73 -14.25 -10.84
CA LEU A 272 -18.01 -13.92 -9.44
C LEU A 272 -19.15 -14.75 -8.86
N ALA A 273 -20.22 -14.97 -9.62
CA ALA A 273 -21.38 -15.76 -9.18
C ALA A 273 -21.04 -17.24 -8.99
N THR A 274 -20.05 -17.75 -9.70
CA THR A 274 -19.59 -19.14 -9.63
C THR A 274 -18.37 -19.35 -8.72
N ASP A 275 -17.93 -18.29 -8.04
CA ASP A 275 -16.70 -18.28 -7.22
C ASP A 275 -15.47 -18.86 -7.96
N ALA A 276 -15.41 -18.58 -9.27
CA ALA A 276 -14.41 -19.13 -10.18
C ALA A 276 -13.06 -18.39 -10.15
N VAL A 277 -12.92 -17.41 -9.25
CA VAL A 277 -11.72 -16.56 -9.12
C VAL A 277 -11.14 -16.73 -7.73
N ARG A 278 -9.91 -17.22 -7.68
CA ARG A 278 -9.21 -17.53 -6.43
C ARG A 278 -7.96 -16.67 -6.30
N SER A 279 -7.57 -16.43 -5.04
CA SER A 279 -6.31 -15.78 -4.76
C SER A 279 -5.14 -16.58 -5.36
N GLY A 280 -4.23 -15.87 -6.03
CA GLY A 280 -3.06 -16.46 -6.68
C GLY A 280 -3.32 -17.14 -8.02
N ASP A 281 -4.52 -17.04 -8.61
CA ASP A 281 -4.79 -17.51 -9.97
C ASP A 281 -3.82 -16.88 -10.98
N PHE A 282 -3.49 -15.60 -10.79
CA PHE A 282 -2.51 -14.90 -11.60
C PHE A 282 -1.13 -15.54 -11.49
N ILE A 283 -0.64 -15.72 -10.26
CA ILE A 283 0.72 -16.23 -10.00
C ILE A 283 0.90 -17.62 -10.63
N ARG A 284 -0.10 -18.49 -10.48
CA ARG A 284 -0.08 -19.84 -11.06
C ARG A 284 -0.01 -19.87 -12.58
N ASN A 285 -0.62 -18.90 -13.28
CA ASN A 285 -0.82 -18.98 -14.72
C ASN A 285 -0.17 -17.85 -15.54
N LYS A 286 0.46 -16.85 -14.92
CA LYS A 286 0.99 -15.66 -15.61
C LYS A 286 2.01 -15.96 -16.71
N SER A 287 2.86 -16.98 -16.53
CA SER A 287 3.87 -17.37 -17.53
C SER A 287 3.24 -17.93 -18.81
N ARG A 288 2.06 -18.55 -18.70
CA ARG A 288 1.31 -19.07 -19.83
C ARG A 288 0.59 -17.97 -20.60
N TRP A 289 -0.05 -17.04 -19.88
CA TRP A 289 -0.96 -16.05 -20.48
C TRP A 289 -0.30 -14.73 -20.86
N TYR A 290 0.75 -14.32 -20.14
CA TYR A 290 1.35 -13.00 -20.28
C TYR A 290 2.88 -13.04 -20.46
N PRO A 291 3.45 -13.91 -21.33
CA PRO A 291 4.91 -14.04 -21.44
C PRO A 291 5.60 -12.81 -22.05
N ASN A 292 4.87 -12.00 -22.82
CA ASN A 292 5.42 -10.89 -23.60
C ASN A 292 4.89 -9.51 -23.16
N GLU A 293 4.33 -9.42 -21.96
CA GLU A 293 3.80 -8.16 -21.43
C GLU A 293 4.92 -7.26 -20.90
N THR A 294 4.78 -5.95 -21.10
CA THR A 294 5.69 -4.96 -20.51
C THR A 294 5.24 -4.65 -19.07
N LEU A 295 5.87 -5.32 -18.11
CA LEU A 295 5.48 -5.26 -16.70
C LEU A 295 6.58 -4.60 -15.85
N PRO A 296 6.19 -3.81 -14.82
CA PRO A 296 7.16 -3.31 -13.87
C PRO A 296 7.73 -4.48 -13.06
N GLN A 297 8.95 -4.28 -12.52
CA GLN A 297 9.66 -5.24 -11.68
C GLN A 297 9.07 -5.36 -10.26
N ILE A 298 7.75 -5.56 -10.17
CA ILE A 298 7.01 -5.73 -8.91
C ILE A 298 6.93 -7.24 -8.60
N PRO A 299 7.06 -7.68 -7.33
CA PRO A 299 7.13 -9.10 -6.99
C PRO A 299 5.93 -9.94 -7.46
N PHE A 300 4.70 -9.44 -7.51
CA PHE A 300 3.61 -10.26 -8.06
C PHE A 300 3.76 -10.51 -9.57
N PHE A 301 4.39 -9.61 -10.33
CA PHE A 301 4.70 -9.84 -11.75
C PHE A 301 5.95 -10.70 -11.94
N THR A 302 6.98 -10.53 -11.11
CA THR A 302 8.32 -11.11 -11.34
C THR A 302 8.65 -12.33 -10.48
N GLY A 303 7.97 -12.53 -9.37
CA GLY A 303 8.20 -13.66 -8.46
C GLY A 303 7.97 -14.99 -9.17
N GLN A 304 8.89 -15.93 -8.99
CA GLN A 304 8.70 -17.30 -9.45
C GLN A 304 7.69 -18.02 -8.54
N ASN A 305 6.96 -18.98 -9.11
CA ASN A 305 6.15 -19.94 -8.32
C ASN A 305 7.05 -20.77 -7.41
#